data_AF-A0A943PKB1-F1
#
_entry.id   AF-A0A943PKB1-F1
#
_cell.length_a   1.000
_cell.length_b   1.000
_cell.length_c   1.000
_cell.angle_alpha   90.00
_cell.angle_beta   90.00
_cell.angle_gamma   90.00
#
_symmetry.space_group_name_H-M   'P 1'
#
loop_
_entity.id
_entity.type
_entity.pdbx_description
1 polymer ?
#
loop_
_entity_poly.entity_id
_entity_poly.type
_entity_poly.pdbx_seq_one_letter_code
_entity_poly.pdbx_strand_id
1 'polypeptide(L)'
;MLGSYHVRPDIRFTTWEDFDIMAMVEKGMGISILPDLILKRVPYKIEIRPLEEPYYRSIGLAMKNRKNPTPAVQKFIEYLPFRETE
;
A
#
# COMPACT_ATOMS: atom_id res chain seq x y z
N MET A 1 -0.37 -4.82 13.55
CA MET A 1 0.82 -5.64 13.23
C MET A 1 1.88 -5.53 14.32
N LEU A 2 2.73 -4.50 14.39
CA LEU A 2 3.86 -4.49 15.34
C LEU A 2 3.47 -4.65 16.83
N GLY A 3 2.33 -4.09 17.24
CA GLY A 3 1.83 -4.20 18.61
C GLY A 3 1.50 -5.64 19.05
N SER A 4 1.02 -6.52 18.15
CA SER A 4 0.75 -7.92 18.50
C SER A 4 2.03 -8.72 18.74
N TYR A 5 3.17 -8.21 18.24
CA TYR A 5 4.50 -8.77 18.45
C TYR A 5 5.28 -8.07 19.57
N HIS A 6 4.63 -7.21 20.37
CA HIS A 6 5.27 -6.42 21.42
C HIS A 6 6.44 -5.55 20.95
N VAL A 7 6.49 -5.23 19.66
CA VAL A 7 7.50 -4.35 19.07
C VAL A 7 7.06 -2.90 19.29
N ARG A 8 7.93 -2.10 19.93
CA ARG A 8 7.76 -0.65 20.10
C ARG A 8 8.86 0.08 19.33
N PRO A 9 8.56 0.64 18.15
CA PRO A 9 9.58 1.35 17.37
C PRO A 9 10.01 2.64 18.09
N ASP A 10 11.32 2.93 18.05
CA ASP A 10 11.87 4.25 18.40
C ASP A 10 11.68 5.19 17.20
N ILE A 11 10.59 5.97 17.20
CA ILE A 11 10.23 6.83 16.08
C ILE A 11 10.97 8.16 16.19
N ARG A 12 12.00 8.35 15.36
CA ARG A 12 12.76 9.62 15.27
C ARG A 12 12.19 10.60 14.24
N PHE A 13 11.61 10.07 13.17
CA PHE A 13 11.06 10.84 12.06
C PHE A 13 9.76 10.19 11.57
N THR A 14 8.86 11.00 11.05
CA THR A 14 7.64 10.56 10.38
C THR A 14 7.54 11.24 9.03
N THR A 15 7.29 10.44 7.99
CA THR A 15 6.96 10.91 6.63
C THR A 15 5.75 10.12 6.14
N TRP A 16 5.01 10.72 5.20
CA TRP A 16 3.83 10.12 4.57
C TRP A 16 4.08 9.66 3.15
N GLU A 17 5.24 10.02 2.57
CA GLU A 17 5.55 9.77 1.17
C GLU A 17 6.32 8.46 1.01
N ASP A 18 5.73 7.49 0.32
CA ASP A 18 6.33 6.16 0.11
C ASP A 18 7.67 6.24 -0.65
N PHE A 19 7.83 7.21 -1.56
CA PHE A 19 9.07 7.40 -2.32
C PHE A 19 10.23 7.90 -1.44
N ASP A 20 9.94 8.75 -0.45
CA ASP A 20 10.96 9.17 0.51
C ASP A 20 11.46 7.97 1.32
N ILE A 21 10.54 7.09 1.73
CA ILE A 21 10.87 5.85 2.45
C ILE A 21 11.78 4.95 1.60
N MET A 22 11.45 4.75 0.32
CA MET A 22 12.28 3.94 -0.57
C MET A 22 13.66 4.57 -0.83
N ALA A 23 13.74 5.89 -0.99
CA ALA A 23 15.01 6.59 -1.12
C ALA A 23 15.87 6.43 0.14
N MET A 24 15.27 6.47 1.33
CA MET A 24 15.98 6.23 2.58
C MET A 24 16.56 4.81 2.66
N VAL A 25 15.78 3.80 2.24
CA VAL A 25 16.24 2.40 2.17
C VAL A 25 17.38 2.24 1.17
N GLU A 26 17.30 2.86 -0.02
CA GLU A 26 18.37 2.83 -1.02
C GLU A 26 19.69 3.40 -0.47
N LYS A 27 19.61 4.42 0.40
CA LYS A 27 20.79 5.00 1.09
C LYS A 27 21.26 4.21 2.30
N GLY A 28 20.69 3.04 2.57
CA GLY A 28 21.11 2.16 3.66
C GLY A 28 20.64 2.60 5.04
N MET A 29 19.61 3.46 5.14
CA MET A 29 19.09 3.93 6.43
C MET A 29 18.13 2.95 7.11
N GLY A 30 17.94 1.75 6.54
CA GLY A 30 17.19 0.66 7.19
C GLY A 30 16.35 -0.15 6.21
N ILE A 31 15.27 -0.73 6.73
CA ILE A 31 14.27 -1.52 6.00
C ILE A 31 12.88 -0.91 6.19
N SER A 32 11.95 -1.21 5.29
CA SER A 32 10.56 -0.76 5.38
C SER A 32 9.57 -1.88 5.01
N ILE A 33 8.36 -1.80 5.56
CA ILE A 33 7.22 -2.64 5.19
C ILE A 33 6.25 -1.76 4.40
N LEU A 34 6.10 -2.03 3.11
CA LEU A 34 5.26 -1.24 2.19
C LEU A 34 4.17 -2.11 1.55
N PRO A 35 3.01 -1.54 1.17
CA PRO A 35 1.99 -2.27 0.41
C PRO A 35 2.50 -2.73 -0.97
N ASP A 36 2.16 -3.94 -1.38
CA ASP A 36 2.62 -4.53 -2.65
C ASP A 36 2.34 -3.64 -3.89
N LEU A 37 1.21 -2.93 -3.90
CA LEU A 37 0.85 -2.03 -5.00
C LEU A 37 1.85 -0.90 -5.25
N ILE A 38 2.50 -0.35 -4.20
CA ILE A 38 3.52 0.70 -4.40
C ILE A 38 4.85 0.09 -4.86
N LEU A 39 5.11 -1.16 -4.46
CA LEU A 39 6.30 -1.91 -4.87
C LEU A 39 6.29 -2.32 -6.34
N LYS A 40 5.14 -2.24 -7.04
CA LYS A 40 5.10 -2.34 -8.52
C LYS A 40 5.78 -1.15 -9.23
N ARG A 41 6.08 -0.05 -8.52
CA ARG A 41 6.67 1.18 -9.06
C ARG A 41 7.88 1.60 -8.25
N VAL A 42 9.01 0.94 -8.48
CA VAL A 42 10.23 1.13 -7.69
C VAL A 42 11.31 1.78 -8.55
N PRO A 43 11.51 3.10 -8.46
CA PRO A 43 12.56 3.82 -9.19
C PRO A 43 13.93 3.77 -8.48
N TYR A 44 14.08 2.95 -7.45
CA TYR A 44 15.27 2.88 -6.58
C TYR A 44 15.91 1.49 -6.58
N LYS A 45 17.20 1.41 -6.26
CA LYS A 45 17.93 0.15 -6.12
C LYS A 45 17.72 -0.45 -4.74
N ILE A 46 16.58 -1.11 -4.54
CA ILE A 46 16.22 -1.81 -3.31
C ILE A 46 15.84 -3.26 -3.59
N GLU A 47 16.02 -4.13 -2.60
CA GLU A 47 15.55 -5.51 -2.66
C GLU A 47 14.18 -5.60 -1.98
N ILE A 48 13.23 -6.26 -2.64
CA ILE A 48 11.91 -6.56 -2.07
C ILE A 48 11.90 -8.01 -1.62
N ARG A 49 11.47 -8.25 -0.38
CA ARG A 49 11.31 -9.59 0.18
C ARG A 49 9.91 -9.77 0.77
N PRO A 50 9.28 -10.94 0.56
CA PRO A 50 8.04 -11.25 1.25
C PRO A 50 8.27 -11.41 2.75
N LEU A 51 7.24 -11.14 3.54
CA LEU A 51 7.20 -11.53 4.94
C LEU A 51 7.03 -13.06 5.04
N GLU A 52 7.61 -13.66 6.08
CA GLU A 52 7.42 -15.10 6.36
C GLU A 52 5.93 -15.45 6.55
N GLU A 53 5.22 -14.62 7.32
CA GLU A 53 3.77 -14.62 7.39
C GLU A 53 3.22 -13.43 6.57
N PRO A 54 2.53 -13.69 5.44
CA PRO A 54 1.95 -12.62 4.62
C PRO A 54 0.90 -11.82 5.39
N TYR A 55 0.93 -10.49 5.25
CA TYR A 55 -0.07 -9.60 5.84
C TYR A 55 -0.80 -8.83 4.74
N TYR A 56 -2.13 -8.83 4.81
CA TYR A 56 -2.99 -8.19 3.81
C TYR A 56 -3.87 -7.11 4.43
N ARG A 57 -4.23 -6.13 3.60
CA ARG A 57 -5.27 -5.15 3.93
C ARG A 57 -6.33 -5.14 2.83
N SER A 58 -7.59 -5.03 3.21
CA SER A 58 -8.68 -4.87 2.25
C SER A 58 -8.69 -3.44 1.70
N ILE A 59 -8.68 -3.31 0.37
CA ILE A 59 -8.96 -2.05 -0.32
C ILE A 59 -10.41 -2.11 -0.79
N GLY A 60 -11.19 -1.06 -0.50
CA GLY A 60 -12.62 -1.03 -0.79
C GLY A 60 -13.06 0.28 -1.42
N LEU A 61 -14.17 0.22 -2.15
CA LEU A 61 -14.82 1.40 -2.73
C LEU A 61 -15.83 1.99 -1.75
N ALA A 62 -15.56 3.19 -1.25
CA ALA A 62 -16.49 3.95 -0.42
C ALA A 62 -17.36 4.87 -1.27
N MET A 63 -18.68 4.89 -1.01
CA MET A 63 -19.61 5.77 -1.71
C MET A 63 -20.77 6.19 -0.81
N LYS A 64 -21.30 7.40 -1.05
CA LYS A 64 -22.37 7.98 -0.24
C LYS A 64 -23.70 7.23 -0.34
N ASN A 65 -24.10 6.82 -1.55
CA ASN A 65 -25.34 6.09 -1.78
C ASN A 65 -25.07 4.86 -2.65
N ARG A 66 -25.06 3.69 -2.01
CA ARG A 66 -24.85 2.41 -2.67
C ARG A 66 -26.10 1.89 -3.39
N LYS A 67 -27.30 2.31 -2.97
CA LYS A 67 -28.56 1.85 -3.56
C LYS A 67 -28.83 2.52 -4.90
N ASN A 68 -28.56 3.82 -4.98
CA ASN A 68 -28.78 4.63 -6.19
C ASN A 68 -27.48 5.39 -6.55
N PRO A 69 -26.45 4.72 -7.10
CA PRO A 69 -25.28 5.40 -7.62
C PRO A 69 -25.64 6.25 -8.85
N THR A 70 -24.86 7.30 -9.13
CA THR A 70 -25.02 8.04 -10.38
C THR A 70 -24.63 7.15 -11.58
N PRO A 71 -25.11 7.42 -12.80
CA PRO A 71 -24.72 6.65 -13.98
C PRO A 71 -23.19 6.58 -14.18
N ALA A 72 -22.48 7.66 -13.85
CA ALA A 72 -21.01 7.70 -13.90
C ALA A 72 -20.36 6.73 -12.91
N VAL A 73 -20.84 6.67 -11.65
CA VAL A 73 -20.33 5.74 -10.64
C VAL A 73 -20.65 4.30 -11.03
N GLN A 74 -21.85 4.03 -11.56
CA GLN A 74 -22.22 2.71 -12.05
C GLN A 74 -21.29 2.25 -13.18
N LYS A 75 -21.03 3.11 -14.18
CA LYS A 75 -20.07 2.82 -15.26
C LYS A 75 -18.65 2.59 -14.76
N PHE A 76 -18.21 3.37 -13.77
CA PHE A 76 -16.90 3.15 -13.14
C PHE A 76 -16.81 1.78 -12.47
N ILE A 77 -17.83 1.36 -11.70
CA ILE A 77 -17.88 0.05 -11.04
C ILE A 77 -17.89 -1.09 -12.08
N GLU A 78 -18.68 -0.95 -13.14
CA GLU A 78 -18.70 -1.90 -14.27
C GLU A 78 -17.32 -2.03 -14.95
N TYR A 79 -16.52 -0.98 -14.94
CA TYR A 79 -15.18 -0.96 -15.54
C TYR A 79 -14.08 -1.55 -14.63
N LEU A 80 -14.27 -1.59 -13.31
CA LEU A 80 -13.22 -2.04 -12.37
C LEU A 80 -12.66 -3.46 -12.65
N PRO A 81 -13.47 -4.49 -12.96
CA PRO A 81 -12.95 -5.84 -13.22
C PRO A 81 -11.95 -5.92 -14.37
N PHE A 82 -12.02 -5.00 -15.34
CA PHE A 82 -11.09 -4.96 -16.47
C PHE A 82 -9.68 -4.50 -16.09
N ARG A 83 -9.47 -4.00 -14.86
CA ARG A 83 -8.16 -3.54 -14.36
C ARG A 83 -7.56 -4.43 -13.26
N GLU A 84 -8.29 -5.44 -12.80
CA GLU A 84 -7.77 -6.38 -11.78
C GLU A 84 -6.92 -7.52 -12.39
N THR A 85 -6.92 -7.68 -13.71
CA THR A 85 -6.23 -8.76 -14.44
C THR A 85 -4.81 -8.42 -14.94
N GLU A 86 -4.09 -7.49 -14.29
CA GLU A 86 -2.66 -7.22 -14.53
C GLU A 86 -1.73 -7.62 -13.37
#